data_AF-A0A523W8Q1-F1
#
_entry.id   AF-A0A523W8Q1-F1
#
_cell.length_a   1.000
_cell.length_b   1.000
_cell.length_c   1.000
_cell.angle_alpha   90.00
_cell.angle_beta   90.00
_cell.angle_gamma   90.00
#
_symmetry.space_group_name_H-M   'P 1'
#
loop_
_entity.id
_entity.type
_entity.pdbx_description
1 polymer ?
#
loop_
_entity_poly.entity_id
_entity_poly.type
_entity_poly.pdbx_seq_one_letter_code
_entity_poly.pdbx_strand_id
1 'polypeptide(L)'
;MKYKLGIVALSGLITCAISSAAVGQVFYRSGGQIYDSWHISRTRAQGMDGYFQVSEDTFHPVIVFESLGGNADIAYELGEEFKARYPEPYQRAEAIYSFVRDRVRYTSDRDQFGYPEFAQNADELLQEINKGGARGDCEDYAVLLVTMFKAAGYRTAIILIPGHAAALVHLPGYRKARRFLTFHGESGWVWAEATGRRNPLGWLPQKALQGQTIAFEIERAEDLPQKPYPKGEATQIERRRRIIRISPFFLIIFIMFIVPTISRVFLLTLHRRRN
;
A
#
# COMPACT_ATOMS: atom_id res chain seq x y z
N MET A 1 -23.22 33.39 -41.83
CA MET A 1 -23.58 34.30 -40.73
C MET A 1 -24.42 33.57 -39.69
N LYS A 2 -23.78 33.24 -38.56
CA LYS A 2 -24.33 33.30 -37.18
C LYS A 2 -25.35 32.23 -36.71
N TYR A 3 -24.77 31.22 -36.03
CA TYR A 3 -25.22 30.59 -34.78
C TYR A 3 -26.63 29.98 -34.69
N LYS A 4 -26.74 28.69 -35.07
CA LYS A 4 -27.66 27.76 -34.39
C LYS A 4 -26.92 27.15 -33.19
N LEU A 5 -26.89 27.87 -32.08
CA LEU A 5 -26.41 27.35 -30.79
C LEU A 5 -27.52 27.60 -29.76
N GLY A 6 -28.04 26.53 -29.18
CA GLY A 6 -28.88 26.65 -28.00
C GLY A 6 -29.99 25.62 -27.92
N ILE A 7 -29.66 24.41 -27.49
CA ILE A 7 -30.58 23.58 -26.69
C ILE A 7 -29.75 22.92 -25.57
N VAL A 8 -29.93 23.47 -24.36
CA VAL A 8 -30.02 22.80 -23.06
C VAL A 8 -28.89 21.83 -22.67
N ALA A 9 -27.97 22.29 -21.84
CA ALA A 9 -27.18 21.44 -20.94
C ALA A 9 -27.52 21.83 -19.49
N LEU A 10 -28.62 21.27 -18.97
CA LEU A 10 -28.93 21.25 -17.54
C LEU A 10 -29.22 19.81 -17.15
N SER A 11 -28.78 19.45 -15.95
CA SER A 11 -28.99 18.17 -15.25
C SER A 11 -28.16 16.97 -15.73
N GLY A 12 -26.91 16.98 -15.28
CA GLY A 12 -26.13 15.77 -15.03
C GLY A 12 -25.25 16.04 -13.82
N LEU A 13 -25.86 16.12 -12.63
CA LEU A 13 -25.13 15.89 -11.39
C LEU A 13 -24.57 14.48 -11.56
N ILE A 14 -23.29 14.41 -11.92
CA ILE A 14 -22.55 13.15 -12.00
C ILE A 14 -22.64 12.57 -10.59
N THR A 15 -23.59 11.66 -10.37
CA THR A 15 -23.39 10.58 -9.44
C THR A 15 -22.15 9.89 -9.96
N CYS A 16 -20.98 10.31 -9.46
CA CYS A 16 -19.77 9.54 -9.59
C CYS A 16 -20.14 8.20 -8.98
N ALA A 17 -20.39 7.20 -9.82
CA ALA A 17 -20.57 5.84 -9.37
C ALA A 17 -19.35 5.56 -8.48
N ILE A 18 -19.62 5.43 -7.18
CA ILE A 18 -18.61 5.20 -6.17
C ILE A 18 -18.19 3.74 -6.39
N SER A 19 -17.29 3.52 -7.33
CA SER A 19 -16.73 2.19 -7.56
C SER A 19 -15.68 1.95 -6.48
N SER A 20 -16.04 1.27 -5.41
CA SER A 20 -15.04 0.58 -4.60
C SER A 20 -14.26 -0.35 -5.54
N ALA A 21 -12.93 -0.21 -5.53
CA ALA A 21 -12.09 -1.18 -6.20
C ALA A 21 -11.94 -2.36 -5.25
N ALA A 22 -12.45 -3.52 -5.68
CA ALA A 22 -12.18 -4.77 -5.00
C ALA A 22 -10.66 -5.06 -5.08
N VAL A 23 -10.13 -5.66 -4.02
CA VAL A 23 -8.80 -6.26 -4.08
C VAL A 23 -8.85 -7.44 -5.06
N GLY A 24 -7.79 -7.65 -5.86
CA GLY A 24 -7.80 -8.49 -7.06
C GLY A 24 -7.98 -10.00 -6.84
N GLN A 25 -8.17 -10.44 -5.60
CA GLN A 25 -8.37 -11.86 -5.24
C GLN A 25 -9.69 -12.07 -4.49
N VAL A 26 -10.20 -13.30 -4.54
CA VAL A 26 -11.36 -13.74 -3.76
C VAL A 26 -10.91 -14.06 -2.34
N PHE A 27 -11.62 -13.50 -1.36
CA PHE A 27 -11.39 -13.79 0.06
C PHE A 27 -12.51 -14.65 0.64
N TYR A 28 -12.27 -15.19 1.83
CA TYR A 28 -13.17 -16.07 2.54
C TYR A 28 -13.41 -15.53 3.95
N ARG A 29 -14.66 -15.25 4.29
CA ARG A 29 -15.04 -14.82 5.63
C ARG A 29 -15.38 -16.02 6.49
N SER A 30 -14.70 -16.15 7.62
CA SER A 30 -14.96 -17.19 8.61
C SER A 30 -14.59 -16.72 10.02
N GLY A 31 -15.48 -16.92 11.00
CA GLY A 31 -15.21 -16.56 12.40
C GLY A 31 -14.88 -15.07 12.63
N GLY A 32 -15.40 -14.17 11.79
CA GLY A 32 -15.09 -12.73 11.85
C GLY A 32 -13.72 -12.34 11.31
N GLN A 33 -12.96 -13.28 10.73
CA GLN A 33 -11.68 -13.07 10.07
C GLN A 33 -11.83 -13.18 8.55
N ILE A 34 -10.88 -12.61 7.83
CA ILE A 34 -10.78 -12.70 6.37
C ILE A 34 -9.55 -13.52 6.00
N TYR A 35 -9.78 -14.54 5.19
CA TYR A 35 -8.76 -15.46 4.69
C TYR A 35 -8.59 -15.31 3.19
N ASP A 36 -7.37 -15.45 2.69
CA ASP A 36 -7.10 -15.63 1.25
C ASP A 36 -7.15 -17.10 0.82
N SER A 37 -6.84 -17.37 -0.44
CA SER A 37 -6.85 -18.71 -1.01
C SER A 37 -5.82 -19.68 -0.40
N TRP A 38 -4.80 -19.17 0.30
CA TRP A 38 -3.76 -19.97 0.96
C TRP A 38 -4.08 -20.28 2.43
N HIS A 39 -5.28 -19.92 2.91
CA HIS A 39 -5.69 -20.01 4.31
C HIS A 39 -4.92 -19.06 5.24
N ILE A 40 -4.36 -17.99 4.70
CA ILE A 40 -3.71 -16.97 5.50
C ILE A 40 -4.77 -15.93 5.89
N SER A 41 -4.92 -15.70 7.18
CA SER A 41 -5.75 -14.65 7.75
C SER A 41 -5.10 -13.31 7.47
N ARG A 42 -5.79 -12.47 6.70
CA ARG A 42 -5.39 -11.10 6.38
C ARG A 42 -5.63 -10.17 7.56
N THR A 43 -6.59 -10.49 8.41
CA THR A 43 -7.05 -9.62 9.51
C THR A 43 -6.40 -9.93 10.86
N ARG A 44 -5.35 -10.78 10.88
CA ARG A 44 -4.65 -11.17 12.10
C ARG A 44 -3.18 -11.48 11.82
N ALA A 45 -2.27 -10.79 12.51
CA ALA A 45 -0.84 -11.03 12.42
C ALA A 45 -0.40 -12.35 13.09
N GLN A 46 -1.07 -12.74 14.18
CA GLN A 46 -0.65 -13.79 15.10
C GLN A 46 -1.32 -15.15 14.84
N GLY A 47 -0.75 -16.21 15.40
CA GLY A 47 -1.29 -17.57 15.34
C GLY A 47 -0.95 -18.31 14.05
N MET A 48 -1.22 -19.62 14.02
CA MET A 48 -0.75 -20.52 12.93
C MET A 48 -1.26 -20.12 11.54
N ASP A 49 -2.37 -19.40 11.46
CA ASP A 49 -2.98 -18.94 10.22
C ASP A 49 -2.83 -17.42 10.02
N GLY A 50 -2.13 -16.69 10.88
CA GLY A 50 -1.94 -15.24 10.73
C GLY A 50 -0.91 -14.88 9.65
N TYR A 51 -1.00 -13.69 9.05
CA TYR A 51 -0.09 -13.27 7.97
C TYR A 51 1.38 -13.17 8.39
N PHE A 52 1.67 -12.98 9.68
CA PHE A 52 3.01 -13.03 10.25
C PHE A 52 3.28 -14.24 11.14
N GLN A 53 2.31 -15.13 11.33
CA GLN A 53 2.41 -16.33 12.17
C GLN A 53 3.17 -16.11 13.48
N VAL A 54 2.93 -14.97 14.15
CA VAL A 54 3.65 -14.60 15.36
C VAL A 54 3.34 -15.57 16.51
N SER A 55 4.39 -16.09 17.15
CA SER A 55 4.39 -16.86 18.39
C SER A 55 5.10 -16.10 19.52
N GLU A 56 5.35 -16.73 20.67
CA GLU A 56 5.94 -16.07 21.84
C GLU A 56 7.36 -15.53 21.60
N ASP A 57 8.16 -16.26 20.82
CA ASP A 57 9.60 -16.03 20.64
C ASP A 57 10.02 -15.88 19.17
N THR A 58 9.16 -16.23 18.23
CA THR A 58 9.45 -16.18 16.80
C THR A 58 8.22 -15.75 16.00
N PHE A 59 8.41 -15.55 14.70
CA PHE A 59 7.33 -15.33 13.76
C PHE A 59 7.77 -15.80 12.38
N HIS A 60 6.80 -16.03 11.50
CA HIS A 60 7.05 -16.46 10.14
C HIS A 60 6.17 -15.64 9.19
N PRO A 61 6.73 -14.66 8.45
CA PRO A 61 5.96 -13.74 7.62
C PRO A 61 5.44 -14.40 6.34
N VAL A 62 4.51 -15.34 6.51
CA VAL A 62 4.02 -16.23 5.46
C VAL A 62 3.46 -15.49 4.25
N ILE A 63 2.85 -14.32 4.47
CA ILE A 63 2.32 -13.44 3.42
C ILE A 63 3.37 -12.99 2.40
N VAL A 64 4.65 -12.89 2.79
CA VAL A 64 5.73 -12.50 1.87
C VAL A 64 5.91 -13.55 0.77
N PHE A 65 5.65 -14.83 1.06
CA PHE A 65 5.81 -15.92 0.10
C PHE A 65 4.66 -16.03 -0.91
N GLU A 66 3.61 -15.21 -0.78
CA GLU A 66 2.60 -15.04 -1.83
C GLU A 66 3.16 -14.32 -3.06
N SER A 67 4.32 -13.66 -2.93
CA SER A 67 4.96 -12.86 -3.98
C SER A 67 6.40 -13.29 -4.25
N LEU A 68 6.80 -14.50 -3.82
CA LEU A 68 8.15 -15.06 -4.00
C LEU A 68 8.11 -16.48 -4.60
N GLY A 69 9.24 -16.92 -5.15
CA GLY A 69 9.43 -18.30 -5.60
C GLY A 69 8.49 -18.66 -6.75
N GLY A 70 7.77 -19.78 -6.63
CA GLY A 70 6.75 -20.16 -7.61
C GLY A 70 5.56 -19.20 -7.69
N ASN A 71 5.40 -18.31 -6.71
CA ASN A 71 4.36 -17.28 -6.66
C ASN A 71 4.88 -15.88 -7.03
N ALA A 72 6.12 -15.75 -7.50
CA ALA A 72 6.66 -14.47 -7.94
C ALA A 72 5.84 -13.89 -9.10
N ASP A 73 5.47 -12.62 -8.99
CA ASP A 73 4.70 -11.87 -10.00
C ASP A 73 5.25 -10.43 -10.07
N ILE A 74 4.42 -9.44 -10.41
CA ILE A 74 4.80 -8.07 -10.72
C ILE A 74 5.72 -7.37 -9.70
N ALA A 75 5.61 -7.66 -8.39
CA ALA A 75 6.46 -7.03 -7.39
C ALA A 75 7.88 -7.57 -7.41
N TYR A 76 8.01 -8.88 -7.65
CA TYR A 76 9.29 -9.53 -7.84
C TYR A 76 9.93 -9.08 -9.16
N GLU A 77 9.16 -9.09 -10.26
CA GLU A 77 9.62 -8.63 -11.58
C GLU A 77 10.16 -7.20 -11.52
N LEU A 78 9.43 -6.30 -10.85
CA LEU A 78 9.90 -4.93 -10.66
C LEU A 78 11.21 -4.87 -9.87
N GLY A 79 11.39 -5.69 -8.84
CA GLY A 79 12.66 -5.76 -8.11
C GLY A 79 13.84 -6.18 -9.00
N GLU A 80 13.66 -7.18 -9.88
CA GLU A 80 14.65 -7.57 -10.89
C GLU A 80 14.91 -6.45 -11.92
N GLU A 81 13.88 -5.71 -12.34
CA GLU A 81 14.06 -4.52 -13.18
C GLU A 81 14.90 -3.43 -12.49
N PHE A 82 14.68 -3.18 -11.21
CA PHE A 82 15.51 -2.25 -10.44
C PHE A 82 16.97 -2.72 -10.39
N LYS A 83 17.20 -4.04 -10.28
CA LYS A 83 18.54 -4.63 -10.32
C LYS A 83 19.22 -4.47 -11.67
N ALA A 84 18.49 -4.63 -12.77
CA ALA A 84 19.00 -4.36 -14.11
C ALA A 84 19.29 -2.85 -14.34
N ARG A 85 18.40 -1.97 -13.86
CA ARG A 85 18.47 -0.52 -14.08
C ARG A 85 19.54 0.17 -13.22
N TYR A 86 19.77 -0.32 -12.01
CA TYR A 86 20.70 0.27 -11.04
C TYR A 86 21.79 -0.76 -10.67
N PRO A 87 22.90 -0.84 -11.41
CA PRO A 87 23.94 -1.84 -11.14
C PRO A 87 24.68 -1.59 -9.81
N GLU A 88 24.79 -0.35 -9.35
CA GLU A 88 25.44 -0.01 -8.08
C GLU A 88 24.54 -0.38 -6.87
N PRO A 89 25.01 -1.24 -5.94
CA PRO A 89 24.18 -1.77 -4.86
C PRO A 89 23.57 -0.74 -3.91
N TYR A 90 24.24 0.34 -3.55
CA TYR A 90 23.63 1.32 -2.64
C TYR A 90 22.58 2.18 -3.34
N GLN A 91 22.87 2.60 -4.57
CA GLN A 91 21.96 3.37 -5.43
C GLN A 91 20.69 2.57 -5.73
N ARG A 92 20.82 1.27 -6.03
CA ARG A 92 19.67 0.39 -6.25
C ARG A 92 18.80 0.27 -5.00
N ALA A 93 19.40 0.06 -3.83
CA ALA A 93 18.64 -0.03 -2.60
C ALA A 93 17.90 1.28 -2.28
N GLU A 94 18.55 2.42 -2.47
CA GLU A 94 17.93 3.74 -2.34
C GLU A 94 16.80 3.98 -3.35
N ALA A 95 16.96 3.51 -4.59
CA ALA A 95 15.97 3.65 -5.64
C ALA A 95 14.71 2.83 -5.35
N ILE A 96 14.85 1.59 -4.88
CA ILE A 96 13.73 0.73 -4.43
C ILE A 96 13.04 1.39 -3.23
N TYR A 97 13.80 1.77 -2.21
CA TYR A 97 13.26 2.42 -1.01
C TYR A 97 12.47 3.69 -1.35
N SER A 98 13.05 4.57 -2.18
CA SER A 98 12.39 5.82 -2.57
C SER A 98 11.15 5.58 -3.43
N PHE A 99 11.19 4.59 -4.32
CA PHE A 99 10.03 4.21 -5.12
C PHE A 99 8.81 3.87 -4.25
N VAL A 100 8.99 3.01 -3.24
CA VAL A 100 7.90 2.61 -2.33
C VAL A 100 7.47 3.79 -1.46
N ARG A 101 8.41 4.48 -0.81
CA ARG A 101 8.14 5.64 0.06
C ARG A 101 7.30 6.72 -0.63
N ASP A 102 7.63 7.00 -1.89
CA ASP A 102 7.05 8.13 -2.60
C ASP A 102 5.69 7.79 -3.23
N ARG A 103 5.45 6.51 -3.56
CA ARG A 103 4.24 6.05 -4.26
C ARG A 103 3.17 5.45 -3.38
N VAL A 104 3.50 4.96 -2.19
CA VAL A 104 2.50 4.49 -1.22
C VAL A 104 2.16 5.61 -0.25
N ARG A 105 0.86 5.77 0.06
CA ARG A 105 0.40 6.69 1.10
C ARG A 105 0.01 5.92 2.36
N TYR A 106 0.75 6.18 3.43
CA TYR A 106 0.41 5.66 4.76
C TYR A 106 -1.05 5.90 5.11
N THR A 107 -1.81 4.83 5.32
CA THR A 107 -3.23 4.82 5.70
C THR A 107 -3.47 3.58 6.54
N SER A 108 -4.08 3.72 7.73
CA SER A 108 -4.39 2.57 8.58
C SER A 108 -5.38 1.62 7.91
N ASP A 109 -5.32 0.34 8.25
CA ASP A 109 -6.29 -0.65 7.78
C ASP A 109 -7.73 -0.34 8.14
N ARG A 110 -7.95 0.31 9.29
CA ARG A 110 -9.28 0.73 9.72
C ARG A 110 -9.88 1.77 8.78
N ASP A 111 -9.05 2.69 8.32
CA ASP A 111 -9.47 3.72 7.37
C ASP A 111 -9.57 3.16 5.95
N GLN A 112 -8.77 2.16 5.62
CA GLN A 112 -8.65 1.61 4.28
C GLN A 112 -9.64 0.49 3.98
N PHE A 113 -9.77 -0.47 4.88
CA PHE A 113 -10.56 -1.69 4.73
C PHE A 113 -11.67 -1.81 5.78
N GLY A 114 -11.57 -1.07 6.88
CA GLY A 114 -12.53 -1.12 7.97
C GLY A 114 -12.25 -2.20 9.01
N TYR A 115 -11.11 -2.86 8.93
CA TYR A 115 -10.65 -3.85 9.90
C TYR A 115 -9.58 -3.23 10.81
N PRO A 116 -9.41 -3.72 12.05
CA PRO A 116 -8.30 -3.30 12.89
C PRO A 116 -6.94 -3.54 12.23
N GLU A 117 -6.81 -4.67 11.53
CA GLU A 117 -5.64 -5.13 10.77
C GLU A 117 -6.14 -5.72 9.44
N PHE A 118 -5.40 -5.56 8.35
CA PHE A 118 -5.61 -6.14 7.04
C PHE A 118 -4.33 -6.07 6.20
N ALA A 119 -3.53 -7.13 6.20
CA ALA A 119 -2.30 -7.14 5.43
C ALA A 119 -2.57 -7.33 3.92
N GLN A 120 -1.80 -6.64 3.08
CA GLN A 120 -1.68 -6.81 1.64
C GLN A 120 -0.38 -7.54 1.30
N ASN A 121 -0.39 -8.38 0.26
CA ASN A 121 0.84 -8.93 -0.27
C ASN A 121 1.52 -7.90 -1.20
N ALA A 122 2.73 -8.22 -1.66
CA ALA A 122 3.52 -7.25 -2.42
C ALA A 122 2.87 -6.91 -3.77
N ASP A 123 2.29 -7.90 -4.45
CA ASP A 123 1.67 -7.71 -5.76
C ASP A 123 0.38 -6.89 -5.67
N GLU A 124 -0.46 -7.16 -4.67
CA GLU A 124 -1.67 -6.37 -4.40
C GLU A 124 -1.33 -4.88 -4.18
N LEU A 125 -0.30 -4.60 -3.39
CA LEU A 125 0.11 -3.22 -3.14
C LEU A 125 0.71 -2.58 -4.41
N LEU A 126 1.53 -3.31 -5.17
CA LEU A 126 2.09 -2.80 -6.41
C LEU A 126 1.02 -2.56 -7.49
N GLN A 127 -0.01 -3.39 -7.58
CA GLN A 127 -1.16 -3.14 -8.45
C GLN A 127 -1.83 -1.81 -8.13
N GLU A 128 -1.97 -1.45 -6.85
CA GLU A 128 -2.51 -0.15 -6.46
C GLU A 128 -1.56 1.02 -6.74
N ILE A 129 -0.25 0.79 -6.70
CA ILE A 129 0.74 1.78 -7.11
C ILE A 129 0.57 2.08 -8.59
N ASN A 130 0.39 1.05 -9.42
CA ASN A 130 0.16 1.19 -10.86
C ASN A 130 -1.15 1.92 -11.18
N LYS A 131 -2.16 1.79 -10.32
CA LYS A 131 -3.43 2.56 -10.39
C LYS A 131 -3.30 4.00 -9.87
N GLY A 132 -2.17 4.39 -9.29
CA GLY A 132 -1.91 5.73 -8.75
C GLY A 132 -2.60 6.03 -7.41
N GLY A 133 -3.10 5.00 -6.72
CA GLY A 133 -3.94 5.13 -5.52
C GLY A 133 -3.43 4.39 -4.29
N ALA A 134 -2.21 3.85 -4.33
CA ALA A 134 -1.66 2.97 -3.31
C ALA A 134 -1.73 3.54 -1.90
N ARG A 135 -2.22 2.70 -1.01
CA ARG A 135 -2.29 2.93 0.42
C ARG A 135 -1.98 1.63 1.15
N GLY A 136 -1.39 1.79 2.31
CA GLY A 136 -1.11 0.72 3.26
C GLY A 136 -0.48 1.30 4.52
N ASP A 137 -0.22 0.46 5.50
CA ASP A 137 0.49 0.81 6.73
C ASP A 137 1.74 -0.07 6.92
N CYS A 138 2.10 -0.43 8.15
CA CYS A 138 3.47 -0.83 8.45
C CYS A 138 3.90 -2.14 7.77
N GLU A 139 3.05 -3.16 7.83
CA GLU A 139 3.28 -4.47 7.25
C GLU A 139 3.22 -4.44 5.73
N ASP A 140 2.29 -3.68 5.15
CA ASP A 140 2.15 -3.53 3.70
C ASP A 140 3.45 -3.00 3.06
N TYR A 141 4.02 -1.97 3.67
CA TYR A 141 5.30 -1.41 3.25
C TYR A 141 6.43 -2.41 3.46
N ALA A 142 6.45 -3.12 4.60
CA ALA A 142 7.49 -4.08 4.90
C ALA A 142 7.50 -5.23 3.88
N VAL A 143 6.33 -5.83 3.62
CA VAL A 143 6.13 -6.95 2.68
C VAL A 143 6.55 -6.57 1.26
N LEU A 144 6.13 -5.40 0.76
CA LEU A 144 6.55 -4.94 -0.57
C LEU A 144 8.06 -4.69 -0.63
N LEU A 145 8.63 -4.02 0.36
CA LEU A 145 10.07 -3.72 0.36
C LEU A 145 10.93 -4.97 0.42
N VAL A 146 10.64 -5.92 1.33
CA VAL A 146 11.43 -7.16 1.40
C VAL A 146 11.31 -7.96 0.11
N THR A 147 10.13 -8.02 -0.51
CA THR A 147 9.94 -8.70 -1.79
C THR A 147 10.80 -8.06 -2.89
N MET A 148 10.73 -6.74 -3.05
CA MET A 148 11.51 -6.02 -4.06
C MET A 148 13.02 -6.10 -3.79
N PHE A 149 13.46 -6.00 -2.53
CA PHE A 149 14.87 -6.15 -2.17
C PHE A 149 15.38 -7.57 -2.44
N LYS A 150 14.58 -8.59 -2.10
CA LYS A 150 14.94 -9.98 -2.35
C LYS A 150 15.14 -10.24 -3.85
N ALA A 151 14.20 -9.81 -4.67
CA ALA A 151 14.29 -9.86 -6.14
C ALA A 151 15.48 -9.05 -6.66
N ALA A 152 15.76 -7.89 -6.06
CA ALA A 152 16.91 -7.07 -6.44
C ALA A 152 18.28 -7.64 -6.01
N GLY A 153 18.31 -8.84 -5.43
CA GLY A 153 19.52 -9.57 -5.05
C GLY A 153 20.06 -9.24 -3.67
N TYR A 154 19.27 -8.61 -2.80
CA TYR A 154 19.67 -8.34 -1.42
C TYR A 154 19.22 -9.44 -0.47
N ARG A 155 19.99 -9.61 0.61
CA ARG A 155 19.47 -10.21 1.83
C ARG A 155 18.59 -9.21 2.56
N THR A 156 17.47 -9.69 3.07
CA THR A 156 16.41 -8.84 3.60
C THR A 156 15.65 -9.58 4.69
N ALA A 157 15.09 -8.84 5.63
CA ALA A 157 14.37 -9.38 6.76
C ALA A 157 13.18 -8.49 7.10
N ILE A 158 12.18 -9.05 7.77
CA ILE A 158 11.19 -8.26 8.49
C ILE A 158 11.62 -8.21 9.95
N ILE A 159 11.46 -7.05 10.59
CA ILE A 159 11.62 -6.88 12.03
C ILE A 159 10.29 -6.46 12.64
N LEU A 160 9.89 -7.15 13.70
CA LEU A 160 8.75 -6.80 14.54
C LEU A 160 9.25 -6.15 15.82
N ILE A 161 8.62 -5.03 16.13
CA ILE A 161 8.74 -4.32 17.41
C ILE A 161 7.31 -4.12 17.95
N PRO A 162 7.12 -3.75 19.23
CA PRO A 162 5.78 -3.63 19.79
C PRO A 162 4.88 -2.71 18.96
N GLY A 163 3.85 -3.29 18.33
CA GLY A 163 2.85 -2.60 17.52
C GLY A 163 3.33 -2.08 16.16
N HIS A 164 4.45 -2.57 15.62
CA HIS A 164 4.97 -2.10 14.33
C HIS A 164 5.84 -3.13 13.62
N ALA A 165 5.78 -3.12 12.29
CA ALA A 165 6.63 -3.93 11.41
C ALA A 165 7.48 -3.03 10.50
N ALA A 166 8.71 -3.45 10.22
CA ALA A 166 9.58 -2.77 9.28
C ALA A 166 10.40 -3.76 8.45
N ALA A 167 10.82 -3.33 7.26
CA ALA A 167 11.81 -4.05 6.48
C ALA A 167 13.23 -3.71 6.95
N LEU A 168 14.12 -4.70 6.85
CA LEU A 168 15.56 -4.57 6.93
C LEU A 168 16.19 -5.02 5.60
N VAL A 169 17.31 -4.39 5.26
CA VAL A 169 18.13 -4.78 4.10
C VAL A 169 19.58 -4.86 4.53
N HIS A 170 20.28 -5.92 4.12
CA HIS A 170 21.69 -6.09 4.42
C HIS A 170 22.53 -5.27 3.42
N LEU A 171 23.14 -4.20 3.91
CA LEU A 171 23.94 -3.25 3.14
C LEU A 171 25.22 -2.89 3.91
N PRO A 172 26.16 -3.84 4.06
CA PRO A 172 27.40 -3.61 4.79
C PRO A 172 28.20 -2.47 4.15
N GLY A 173 28.56 -1.45 4.93
CA GLY A 173 29.32 -0.28 4.45
C GLY A 173 28.48 0.88 3.92
N TYR A 174 27.14 0.81 4.00
CA TYR A 174 26.25 1.88 3.55
C TYR A 174 26.34 3.15 4.42
N ARG A 175 27.11 4.14 3.95
CA ARG A 175 27.53 5.31 4.75
C ARG A 175 26.41 6.29 5.14
N LYS A 176 25.24 6.21 4.52
CA LYS A 176 24.11 7.10 4.84
C LYS A 176 23.26 6.59 6.01
N ALA A 177 23.40 5.31 6.39
CA ALA A 177 22.80 4.81 7.62
C ALA A 177 23.57 5.34 8.84
N ARG A 178 22.83 5.85 9.83
CA ARG A 178 23.43 6.35 11.09
C ARG A 178 23.77 5.22 12.05
N ARG A 179 23.10 4.08 11.93
CA ARG A 179 23.28 2.89 12.76
C ARG A 179 23.06 1.65 11.89
N PHE A 180 23.86 0.64 12.15
CA PHE A 180 23.69 -0.69 11.62
C PHE A 180 23.19 -1.59 12.73
N LEU A 181 22.26 -2.47 12.39
CA LEU A 181 21.79 -3.52 13.28
C LEU A 181 22.67 -4.75 13.09
N THR A 182 22.78 -5.53 14.16
CA THR A 182 23.37 -6.86 14.13
C THR A 182 22.24 -7.87 14.20
N PHE A 183 22.17 -8.77 13.23
CA PHE A 183 21.18 -9.82 13.14
C PHE A 183 21.89 -11.14 12.86
N HIS A 184 21.57 -12.19 13.65
CA HIS A 184 22.30 -13.47 13.70
C HIS A 184 23.84 -13.33 13.79
N GLY A 185 24.33 -12.35 14.55
CA GLY A 185 25.77 -12.12 14.73
C GLY A 185 26.45 -11.36 13.59
N GLU A 186 25.71 -11.02 12.53
CA GLU A 186 26.23 -10.28 11.39
C GLU A 186 25.75 -8.82 11.42
N SER A 187 26.70 -7.89 11.28
CA SER A 187 26.40 -6.45 11.17
C SER A 187 26.15 -6.05 9.71
N GLY A 188 25.68 -4.84 9.50
CA GLY A 188 25.39 -4.29 8.17
C GLY A 188 23.90 -4.29 7.80
N TRP A 189 23.02 -4.68 8.72
CA TRP A 189 21.57 -4.58 8.51
C TRP A 189 21.10 -3.14 8.69
N VAL A 190 20.40 -2.63 7.68
CA VAL A 190 19.94 -1.24 7.61
C VAL A 190 18.42 -1.21 7.73
N TRP A 191 17.92 -0.31 8.59
CA TRP A 191 16.48 -0.05 8.75
C TRP A 191 15.89 0.56 7.46
N ALA A 192 14.88 -0.09 6.91
CA ALA A 192 14.24 0.28 5.65
C ALA A 192 12.73 0.52 5.83
N GLU A 193 12.33 1.31 6.83
CA GLU A 193 10.92 1.71 6.98
C GLU A 193 10.58 2.93 6.12
N ALA A 194 9.74 2.73 5.11
CA ALA A 194 9.34 3.77 4.16
C ALA A 194 7.97 4.43 4.46
N THR A 195 7.38 4.17 5.63
CA THR A 195 6.10 4.78 6.05
C THR A 195 6.22 6.31 6.22
N GLY A 196 7.39 6.79 6.65
CA GLY A 196 7.71 8.20 6.80
C GLY A 196 8.18 8.85 5.49
N ARG A 197 7.34 9.74 4.91
CA ARG A 197 7.61 10.40 3.62
C ARG A 197 8.93 11.18 3.51
N ARG A 198 9.55 11.53 4.64
CA ARG A 198 10.81 12.30 4.68
C ARG A 198 12.00 11.49 5.19
N ASN A 199 11.77 10.25 5.59
CA ASN A 199 12.82 9.43 6.17
C ASN A 199 13.68 8.87 5.03
N PRO A 200 15.01 9.04 5.07
CA PRO A 200 15.91 8.35 4.16
C PRO A 200 16.07 6.88 4.58
N LEU A 201 16.50 6.03 3.65
CA LEU A 201 16.93 4.67 3.94
C LEU A 201 18.02 4.70 5.04
N GLY A 202 17.86 3.85 6.06
CA GLY A 202 18.76 3.80 7.22
C GLY A 202 18.41 4.79 8.34
N TRP A 203 17.28 5.49 8.25
CA TRP A 203 16.74 6.26 9.36
C TRP A 203 16.07 5.34 10.38
N LEU A 204 16.74 5.10 11.50
CA LEU A 204 16.22 4.30 12.61
C LEU A 204 15.51 5.22 13.64
N PRO A 205 14.22 5.00 13.96
CA PRO A 205 13.54 5.76 15.01
C PRO A 205 14.20 5.51 16.38
N GLN A 206 14.39 6.57 17.17
CA GLN A 206 15.13 6.49 18.45
C GLN A 206 14.50 5.50 19.46
N LYS A 207 13.19 5.30 19.39
CA LYS A 207 12.43 4.40 20.26
C LYS A 207 12.14 3.03 19.64
N ALA A 208 12.48 2.81 18.37
CA ALA A 208 12.11 1.58 17.66
C ALA A 208 12.66 0.31 18.33
N LEU A 209 13.84 0.41 18.95
CA LEU A 209 14.50 -0.73 19.60
C LEU A 209 14.37 -0.71 21.13
N GLN A 210 13.39 0.04 21.67
CA GLN A 210 13.09 0.07 23.10
C GLN A 210 11.99 -0.96 23.39
N GLY A 211 12.35 -2.23 23.49
CA GLY A 211 11.41 -3.33 23.74
C GLY A 211 11.91 -4.67 23.22
N GLN A 212 11.06 -5.70 23.28
CA GLN A 212 11.32 -6.98 22.64
C GLN A 212 11.29 -6.80 21.12
N THR A 213 12.35 -7.22 20.45
CA THR A 213 12.47 -7.15 19.00
C THR A 213 12.77 -8.53 18.47
N ILE A 214 12.01 -8.98 17.48
CA ILE A 214 12.25 -10.24 16.77
C ILE A 214 12.35 -9.94 15.28
N ALA A 215 13.31 -10.55 14.60
CA ALA A 215 13.50 -10.36 13.17
C ALA A 215 13.59 -11.72 12.48
N PHE A 216 13.10 -11.78 11.24
CA PHE A 216 13.07 -12.97 10.41
C PHE A 216 13.66 -12.63 9.04
N GLU A 217 14.79 -13.24 8.69
CA GLU A 217 15.38 -13.09 7.35
C GLU A 217 14.66 -13.99 6.35
N ILE A 218 14.35 -13.40 5.20
CA ILE A 218 13.79 -14.10 4.06
C ILE A 218 14.95 -14.77 3.32
N GLU A 219 15.44 -15.90 3.83
CA GLU A 219 16.62 -16.60 3.28
C GLU A 219 16.37 -17.16 1.89
N ARG A 220 15.23 -17.83 1.69
CA ARG A 220 14.82 -18.47 0.44
C ARG A 220 13.34 -18.23 0.21
N ALA A 221 12.89 -18.37 -1.04
CA ALA A 221 11.46 -18.44 -1.29
C ALA A 221 10.91 -19.79 -0.79
N GLU A 222 9.66 -19.79 -0.37
CA GLU A 222 8.94 -20.97 0.08
C GLU A 222 7.69 -21.14 -0.78
N ASP A 223 7.43 -22.37 -1.21
CA ASP A 223 6.20 -22.66 -1.95
C ASP A 223 5.05 -22.83 -0.95
N LEU A 224 4.04 -21.97 -1.10
CA LEU A 224 2.83 -22.06 -0.30
C LEU A 224 2.05 -23.33 -0.67
N PRO A 225 1.64 -24.15 0.32
CA PRO A 225 0.99 -25.42 0.05
C PRO A 225 -0.35 -25.21 -0.65
N GLN A 226 -0.58 -25.92 -1.76
CA GLN A 226 -1.89 -25.96 -2.38
C GLN A 226 -2.86 -26.74 -1.49
N LYS A 227 -3.87 -26.04 -0.99
CA LYS A 227 -4.95 -26.60 -0.16
C LYS A 227 -6.29 -26.34 -0.86
N PRO A 228 -7.33 -27.16 -0.60
CA PRO A 228 -8.69 -26.80 -0.98
C PRO A 228 -9.04 -25.41 -0.41
N TYR A 229 -9.84 -24.60 -1.09
CA TYR A 229 -10.17 -23.25 -0.63
C TYR A 229 -10.69 -23.23 0.83
N PRO A 230 -10.44 -22.14 1.58
CA PRO A 230 -10.93 -22.02 2.95
C PRO A 230 -12.43 -22.23 3.08
N LYS A 231 -12.83 -22.84 4.19
CA LYS A 231 -14.24 -22.93 4.57
C LYS A 231 -14.72 -21.55 4.98
N GLY A 232 -15.75 -21.03 4.32
CA GLY A 232 -16.32 -19.72 4.63
C GLY A 232 -17.17 -19.19 3.48
N GLU A 233 -17.73 -18.01 3.67
CA GLU A 233 -18.44 -17.29 2.61
C GLU A 233 -17.43 -16.55 1.74
N ALA A 234 -17.44 -16.82 0.43
CA ALA A 234 -16.64 -16.07 -0.53
C ALA A 234 -17.06 -14.58 -0.49
N THR A 235 -16.09 -13.69 -0.32
CA THR A 235 -16.33 -12.26 -0.14
C THR A 235 -15.33 -11.45 -0.94
N GLN A 236 -15.71 -10.22 -1.26
CA GLN A 236 -14.86 -9.23 -1.91
C GLN A 236 -14.50 -8.18 -0.87
N ILE A 237 -13.20 -7.87 -0.75
CA ILE A 237 -12.74 -6.81 0.14
C ILE A 237 -12.72 -5.50 -0.63
N GLU A 238 -13.60 -4.60 -0.23
CA GLU A 238 -13.70 -3.27 -0.81
C GLU A 238 -12.81 -2.29 -0.07
N ARG A 239 -12.00 -1.54 -0.82
CA ARG A 239 -11.27 -0.40 -0.26
C ARG A 239 -12.22 0.77 -0.03
N ARG A 240 -12.28 1.26 1.21
CA ARG A 240 -12.97 2.50 1.57
C ARG A 240 -12.35 3.66 0.79
N ARG A 241 -13.17 4.41 0.06
CA ARG A 241 -12.74 5.67 -0.56
C ARG A 241 -12.75 6.79 0.49
N ARG A 242 -11.81 7.73 0.36
CA ARG A 242 -11.83 8.97 1.14
C ARG A 242 -13.06 9.77 0.73
N ILE A 243 -13.96 10.05 1.67
CA ILE A 243 -15.00 11.07 1.45
C ILE A 243 -14.25 12.39 1.29
N ILE A 244 -14.23 12.96 0.08
CA ILE A 244 -13.81 14.36 -0.09
C ILE A 244 -14.91 15.19 0.57
N ARG A 245 -14.73 15.52 1.86
CA ARG A 245 -15.53 16.54 2.52
C ARG A 245 -15.15 17.87 1.88
N ILE A 246 -15.84 18.25 0.81
CA ILE A 246 -15.78 19.61 0.29
C ILE A 246 -16.28 20.49 1.44
N SER A 247 -15.40 21.37 1.94
CA SER A 247 -15.81 22.32 2.97
C SER A 247 -17.04 23.08 2.45
N PRO A 248 -18.09 23.28 3.27
CA PRO A 248 -19.27 24.06 2.89
C PRO A 248 -18.89 25.42 2.29
N PHE A 249 -17.76 25.99 2.72
CA PHE A 249 -17.18 27.22 2.18
C PHE A 249 -16.89 27.16 0.68
N PHE A 250 -16.25 26.09 0.18
CA PHE A 250 -15.92 25.96 -1.24
C PHE A 250 -17.17 25.66 -2.09
N LEU A 251 -18.17 24.97 -1.51
CA LEU A 251 -19.47 24.79 -2.14
C LEU A 251 -20.21 26.12 -2.30
N ILE A 252 -20.18 26.98 -1.27
CA ILE A 252 -20.76 28.33 -1.32
C ILE A 252 -20.04 29.21 -2.35
N ILE A 253 -18.70 29.19 -2.40
CA ILE A 253 -17.94 29.91 -3.44
C ILE A 253 -18.38 29.45 -4.84
N PHE A 254 -18.46 28.14 -5.07
CA PHE A 254 -18.91 27.60 -6.35
C PHE A 254 -20.31 28.08 -6.74
N ILE A 255 -21.26 28.08 -5.80
CA ILE A 255 -22.63 28.61 -6.00
C ILE A 255 -22.60 30.12 -6.30
N MET A 256 -21.82 30.89 -5.55
CA MET A 256 -21.70 32.34 -5.71
C MET A 256 -21.14 32.76 -7.08
N PHE A 257 -20.28 31.94 -7.71
CA PHE A 257 -19.75 32.23 -9.05
C PHE A 257 -20.69 31.78 -10.18
N ILE A 258 -21.45 30.70 -9.98
CA ILE A 258 -22.32 30.13 -11.02
C ILE A 258 -23.69 30.84 -11.10
N VAL A 259 -24.29 31.21 -9.97
CA VAL A 259 -25.61 31.84 -9.98
C VAL A 259 -25.63 33.19 -10.73
N PRO A 260 -24.64 34.10 -10.56
CA PRO A 260 -24.62 35.37 -11.29
C PRO A 260 -24.34 35.19 -12.79
N THR A 261 -23.58 34.17 -13.18
CA THR A 261 -23.26 33.91 -14.59
C THR A 261 -24.47 33.37 -15.34
N ILE A 262 -25.26 32.48 -14.73
CA ILE A 262 -26.53 32.00 -15.29
C ILE A 262 -27.54 33.17 -15.41
N SER A 263 -27.66 34.02 -14.38
CA SER A 263 -28.56 35.17 -14.39
C SER A 263 -28.21 36.19 -15.48
N ARG A 264 -26.92 36.46 -15.70
CA ARG A 264 -26.46 37.36 -16.77
C ARG A 264 -26.76 36.81 -18.16
N VAL A 265 -26.54 35.52 -18.38
CA VAL A 265 -26.88 34.87 -19.66
C VAL A 265 -28.39 34.93 -19.89
N PHE A 266 -29.21 34.64 -18.88
CA PHE A 266 -30.68 34.68 -18.98
C PHE A 266 -31.20 36.09 -19.30
N LEU A 267 -30.69 37.12 -18.61
CA LEU A 267 -31.05 38.53 -18.86
C LEU A 267 -30.63 39.01 -20.26
N LEU A 268 -29.43 38.63 -20.72
CA LEU A 268 -28.97 38.95 -22.08
C LEU A 268 -29.81 38.26 -23.16
N THR A 269 -30.31 37.05 -22.89
CA THR A 269 -31.16 36.31 -23.82
C THR A 269 -32.58 36.91 -23.89
N LEU A 270 -33.11 37.44 -22.78
CA LEU A 270 -34.40 38.14 -22.73
C LEU A 270 -34.37 39.52 -23.37
N HIS A 271 -33.29 40.30 -23.18
CA HIS A 271 -33.16 41.61 -23.80
C HIS A 271 -33.07 41.52 -25.34
N ARG A 272 -32.40 40.47 -25.85
CA ARG A 272 -32.25 40.22 -27.29
C ARG A 272 -33.50 39.68 -28.00
N ARG A 273 -34.55 39.31 -27.25
CA ARG A 273 -35.87 38.91 -27.79
C ARG A 273 -36.89 40.06 -27.81
N ARG A 274 -36.57 41.21 -27.22
CA ARG A 274 -37.47 42.38 -27.10
C ARG A 274 -37.13 43.54 -28.04
N ASN A 275 -36.00 43.46 -28.75
CA ASN A 275 -35.61 44.33 -29.87
C ASN A 275 -35.53 43.49 -31.14
#